data_AF-A0A368X8W0-F1
#
_entry.id   AF-A0A368X8W0-F1
#
_cell.length_a   1.000
_cell.length_b   1.000
_cell.length_c   1.000
_cell.angle_alpha   90.00
_cell.angle_beta   90.00
_cell.angle_gamma   90.00
#
_symmetry.space_group_name_H-M   'P 1'
#
loop_
_entity.id
_entity.type
_entity.pdbx_description
1 polymer ?
#
loop_
_entity_poly.entity_id
_entity_poly.type
_entity_poly.pdbx_seq_one_letter_code
_entity_poly.pdbx_strand_id
1 'polypeptide(L)'
;MSILKNALDSIAVGLEDFESPDERRIMSSTRNIFAGILLLFKHKLCELSPQGSDEALIKQRVLPELDATGAVNWVGKGKKTVDVQNIKERFDSLNISVDWSRLERINKYRNDIEHYYSTQNSQSVKQLISDSFIIIRDFIVDELGDDPKSLLGVNGQLK
;
A
#
# COMPACT_ATOMS: atom_id res chain seq x y z
N MET A 1 13.16 -10.21 2.57
CA MET A 1 12.79 -8.87 2.07
C MET A 1 11.75 -8.30 3.01
N SER A 2 11.88 -7.05 3.47
CA SER A 2 10.87 -6.42 4.33
C SER A 2 9.63 -6.01 3.53
N ILE A 3 8.49 -5.82 4.21
CA ILE A 3 7.26 -5.30 3.57
C ILE A 3 7.51 -3.91 2.99
N LEU A 4 8.23 -3.04 3.72
CA LEU A 4 8.59 -1.72 3.24
C LEU A 4 9.40 -1.79 1.94
N LYS A 5 10.46 -2.61 1.89
CA LYS A 5 11.24 -2.78 0.67
C LYS A 5 10.38 -3.28 -0.49
N ASN A 6 9.49 -4.24 -0.25
CA ASN A 6 8.54 -4.71 -1.26
C ASN A 6 7.64 -3.59 -1.79
N ALA A 7 7.18 -2.71 -0.89
CA ALA A 7 6.34 -1.56 -1.24
C ALA A 7 7.09 -0.60 -2.15
N LEU A 8 8.32 -0.24 -1.76
CA LEU A 8 9.17 0.69 -2.51
C LEU A 8 9.57 0.12 -3.87
N ASP A 9 9.98 -1.16 -3.91
CA ASP A 9 10.34 -1.85 -5.17
C ASP A 9 9.11 -1.91 -6.11
N SER A 10 7.91 -2.19 -5.59
CA SER A 10 6.67 -2.19 -6.39
C SER A 10 6.34 -0.80 -6.94
N ILE A 11 6.49 0.26 -6.14
CA ILE A 11 6.27 1.64 -6.60
C ILE A 11 7.28 2.00 -7.69
N ALA A 12 8.56 1.71 -7.48
CA ALA A 12 9.63 2.00 -8.44
C ALA A 12 9.39 1.31 -9.79
N VAL A 13 9.16 -0.01 -9.78
CA VAL A 13 8.83 -0.77 -11.00
C VAL A 13 7.56 -0.22 -11.66
N GLY A 14 6.58 0.19 -10.86
CA GLY A 14 5.36 0.80 -11.38
C GLY A 14 5.59 2.12 -12.12
N LEU A 15 6.54 2.95 -11.65
CA LEU A 15 6.95 4.18 -12.32
C LEU A 15 7.78 3.89 -13.58
N GLU A 16 8.70 2.93 -13.53
CA GLU A 16 9.48 2.47 -14.69
C GLU A 16 8.55 1.98 -15.83
N ASP A 17 7.52 1.22 -15.47
CA ASP A 17 6.52 0.73 -16.42
C ASP A 17 5.66 1.86 -17.01
N PHE A 18 5.43 2.93 -16.25
CA PHE A 18 4.71 4.12 -16.73
C PHE A 18 5.54 4.93 -17.74
N GLU A 19 6.84 5.03 -17.53
CA GLU A 19 7.77 5.74 -18.42
C GLU A 19 8.11 4.94 -19.68
N SER A 20 7.73 3.66 -19.72
CA SER A 20 7.97 2.80 -20.87
C SER A 20 7.21 3.28 -22.12
N PRO A 21 7.83 3.30 -23.31
CA PRO A 21 7.14 3.58 -24.56
C PRO A 21 6.20 2.44 -24.99
N ASP A 22 6.30 1.26 -24.36
CA ASP A 22 5.42 0.13 -24.63
C ASP A 22 4.11 0.30 -23.85
N GLU A 23 3.05 0.73 -24.55
CA GLU A 23 1.74 1.00 -23.94
C GLU A 23 1.22 -0.17 -23.09
N ARG A 24 1.55 -1.42 -23.46
CA ARG A 24 1.17 -2.65 -22.71
C ARG A 24 1.60 -2.61 -21.25
N ARG A 25 2.64 -1.82 -20.92
CA ARG A 25 3.16 -1.65 -19.57
C ARG A 25 2.28 -0.80 -18.66
N ILE A 26 1.35 -0.01 -19.21
CA ILE A 26 0.40 0.79 -18.40
C ILE A 26 -0.38 -0.08 -17.41
N MET A 27 -0.75 -1.30 -17.82
CA MET A 27 -1.41 -2.25 -16.90
C MET A 27 -0.51 -2.67 -15.75
N SER A 28 0.73 -3.00 -16.07
CA SER A 28 1.74 -3.41 -15.09
C SER A 28 2.02 -2.27 -14.11
N SER A 29 2.23 -1.07 -14.63
CA SER A 29 2.40 0.17 -13.87
C SER A 29 1.28 0.35 -12.84
N THR A 30 0.04 0.36 -13.30
CA THR A 30 -1.13 0.60 -12.43
C THR A 30 -1.25 -0.46 -11.33
N ARG A 31 -0.98 -1.73 -11.65
CA ARG A 31 -0.99 -2.84 -10.68
C ARG A 31 0.11 -2.69 -9.63
N ASN A 32 1.32 -2.40 -10.07
CA ASN A 32 2.50 -2.31 -9.20
C ASN A 32 2.41 -1.10 -8.26
N ILE A 33 1.94 0.06 -8.76
CA ILE A 33 1.73 1.25 -7.93
C ILE A 33 0.64 0.99 -6.88
N PHE A 34 -0.51 0.45 -7.29
CA PHE A 34 -1.58 0.15 -6.36
C PHE A 34 -1.16 -0.88 -5.29
N ALA A 35 -0.46 -1.95 -5.70
CA ALA A 35 0.10 -2.92 -4.77
C ALA A 35 1.11 -2.28 -3.80
N GLY A 36 1.97 -1.40 -4.31
CA GLY A 36 2.92 -0.63 -3.52
C GLY A 36 2.27 0.23 -2.44
N ILE A 37 1.20 0.96 -2.78
CA ILE A 37 0.40 1.73 -1.80
C ILE A 37 -0.14 0.83 -0.69
N LEU A 38 -0.76 -0.30 -1.06
CA LEU A 38 -1.29 -1.23 -0.06
C LEU A 38 -0.20 -1.86 0.81
N LEU A 39 0.99 -2.08 0.26
CA LEU A 39 2.14 -2.58 1.02
C LEU A 39 2.69 -1.53 1.99
N LEU A 40 2.72 -0.24 1.62
CA LEU A 40 3.03 0.85 2.56
C LEU A 40 2.05 0.87 3.73
N PHE A 41 0.76 0.73 3.44
CA PHE A 41 -0.25 0.69 4.50
C PHE A 41 -0.05 -0.52 5.44
N LYS A 42 0.22 -1.69 4.85
CA LYS A 42 0.55 -2.91 5.62
C LYS A 42 1.83 -2.76 6.44
N HIS A 43 2.82 -2.03 5.93
CA HIS A 43 4.03 -1.76 6.68
C HIS A 43 3.72 -0.95 7.94
N LYS A 44 2.91 0.10 7.86
CA LYS A 44 2.50 0.86 9.04
C LYS A 44 1.77 0.00 10.08
N LEU A 45 0.87 -0.88 9.64
CA LEU A 45 0.22 -1.85 10.53
C LEU A 45 1.22 -2.81 11.19
N CYS A 46 2.25 -3.22 10.46
CA CYS A 46 3.32 -4.03 11.00
C CYS A 46 4.11 -3.28 12.09
N GLU A 47 4.43 -2.00 11.88
CA GLU A 47 5.13 -1.16 12.88
C GLU A 47 4.31 -0.95 14.15
N LEU A 48 2.99 -0.80 14.01
CA LEU A 48 2.07 -0.61 15.13
C LEU A 48 1.70 -1.92 15.84
N SER A 49 2.03 -3.08 15.26
CA SER A 49 1.71 -4.36 15.88
C SER A 49 2.54 -4.55 17.15
N PRO A 50 1.92 -4.85 18.31
CA PRO A 50 2.66 -5.07 19.54
C PRO A 50 3.71 -6.18 19.42
N GLN A 51 4.82 -6.04 20.12
CA GLN A 51 5.85 -7.08 20.16
C GLN A 51 5.25 -8.40 20.68
N GLY A 52 5.58 -9.51 20.02
CA GLY A 52 5.04 -10.83 20.38
C GLY A 52 3.61 -11.10 19.92
N SER A 53 2.94 -10.17 19.24
CA SER A 53 1.56 -10.35 18.74
C SER A 53 1.44 -11.13 17.42
N ASP A 54 2.55 -11.64 16.87
CA ASP A 54 2.62 -12.21 15.52
C ASP A 54 2.01 -11.27 14.46
N GLU A 55 2.42 -10.00 14.50
CA GLU A 55 1.95 -8.95 13.58
C GLU A 55 0.41 -8.83 13.57
N ALA A 56 -0.23 -8.81 14.75
CA ALA A 56 -1.70 -8.89 14.84
C ALA A 56 -2.44 -7.90 13.92
N LEU A 57 -1.90 -6.69 13.74
CA LEU A 57 -2.52 -5.67 12.90
C LEU A 57 -2.31 -5.88 11.39
N ILE A 58 -1.46 -6.82 10.94
CA ILE A 58 -1.42 -7.22 9.52
C ILE A 58 -2.21 -8.51 9.25
N LYS A 59 -2.41 -9.39 10.24
CA LYS A 59 -3.12 -10.65 10.02
C LYS A 59 -4.62 -10.43 9.87
N GLN A 60 -5.26 -11.13 8.93
CA GLN A 60 -6.71 -11.05 8.75
C GLN A 60 -7.47 -11.61 9.97
N ARG A 61 -6.91 -12.63 10.63
CA ARG A 61 -7.49 -13.27 11.81
C ARG A 61 -6.65 -12.95 13.04
N VAL A 62 -7.30 -12.45 14.09
CA VAL A 62 -6.70 -12.15 15.39
C VAL A 62 -7.53 -12.87 16.45
N LEU A 63 -6.88 -13.62 17.34
CA LEU A 63 -7.54 -14.39 18.41
C LEU A 63 -6.93 -14.07 19.77
N PRO A 64 -7.71 -14.19 20.86
CA PRO A 64 -7.17 -14.06 22.21
C PRO A 64 -6.34 -15.30 22.58
N GLU A 65 -5.21 -15.08 23.25
CA GLU A 65 -4.39 -16.10 23.90
C GLU A 65 -4.05 -15.66 25.32
N LEU A 66 -4.05 -16.60 26.27
CA LEU A 66 -3.64 -16.32 27.64
C LEU A 66 -2.13 -16.44 27.76
N ASP A 67 -1.48 -15.45 28.37
CA ASP A 67 -0.09 -15.59 28.79
C ASP A 67 0.06 -16.30 30.14
N ALA A 68 1.31 -16.45 30.58
CA ALA A 68 1.65 -17.11 31.85
C ALA A 68 1.09 -16.39 33.09
N THR A 69 0.69 -15.12 32.97
CA THR A 69 0.05 -14.35 34.06
C THR A 69 -1.47 -14.48 34.05
N GLY A 70 -2.05 -15.08 33.01
CA GLY A 70 -3.49 -15.15 32.78
C GLY A 70 -4.08 -13.91 32.10
N ALA A 71 -3.23 -12.99 31.60
CA ALA A 71 -3.70 -11.85 30.82
C ALA A 71 -4.02 -12.26 29.37
N VAL A 72 -5.01 -11.59 28.77
CA VAL A 72 -5.43 -11.84 27.38
C VAL A 72 -4.60 -11.00 26.43
N ASN A 73 -3.86 -11.67 25.55
CA ASN A 73 -3.12 -11.07 24.44
C ASN A 73 -3.81 -11.36 23.11
N TRP A 74 -3.85 -10.38 22.23
CA TRP A 74 -4.42 -10.53 20.89
C TRP A 74 -3.32 -10.86 19.89
N VAL A 75 -3.38 -12.08 19.35
CA VAL A 75 -2.31 -12.63 18.51
C VAL A 75 -2.84 -12.91 17.11
N GLY A 76 -2.08 -12.48 16.11
CA GLY A 76 -2.33 -12.79 14.71
C GLY A 76 -2.29 -14.30 14.46
N LYS A 77 -3.15 -14.81 13.57
CA LYS A 77 -3.21 -16.23 13.23
C LYS A 77 -3.29 -16.49 11.73
N GLY A 78 -2.48 -17.44 11.28
CA GLY A 78 -2.45 -17.91 9.90
C GLY A 78 -1.63 -17.02 8.96
N LYS A 79 -1.66 -17.35 7.67
CA LYS A 79 -0.83 -16.71 6.63
C LYS A 79 -1.52 -15.55 5.90
N LYS A 80 -2.85 -15.44 6.02
CA LYS A 80 -3.62 -14.41 5.31
C LYS A 80 -3.41 -13.05 5.97
N THR A 81 -3.14 -12.04 5.16
CA THR A 81 -3.03 -10.65 5.60
C THR A 81 -4.30 -9.89 5.26
N VAL A 82 -4.47 -8.74 5.91
CA VAL A 82 -5.56 -7.79 5.64
C VAL A 82 -5.67 -7.44 4.17
N ASP A 83 -6.90 -7.33 3.69
CA ASP A 83 -7.22 -6.73 2.39
C ASP A 83 -7.48 -5.22 2.54
N VAL A 84 -7.88 -4.55 1.45
CA VAL A 84 -8.12 -3.10 1.44
C VAL A 84 -9.18 -2.68 2.45
N GLN A 85 -10.24 -3.48 2.59
CA GLN A 85 -11.33 -3.16 3.51
C GLN A 85 -10.88 -3.29 4.96
N ASN A 86 -10.15 -4.37 5.29
CA ASN A 86 -9.59 -4.54 6.62
C ASN A 86 -8.53 -3.48 6.95
N ILE A 87 -7.74 -3.02 5.98
CA ILE A 87 -6.80 -1.90 6.18
C ILE A 87 -7.58 -0.63 6.54
N LYS A 88 -8.64 -0.29 5.79
CA LYS A 88 -9.49 0.88 6.05
C LYS A 88 -10.07 0.87 7.45
N GLU A 89 -10.71 -0.23 7.83
CA GLU A 89 -11.29 -0.40 9.17
C GLU A 89 -10.25 -0.25 10.29
N ARG A 90 -9.05 -0.80 10.09
CA ARG A 90 -7.96 -0.69 11.08
C ARG A 90 -7.41 0.72 11.17
N PHE A 91 -7.17 1.37 10.03
CA PHE A 91 -6.71 2.75 9.99
C PHE A 91 -7.70 3.69 10.66
N ASP A 92 -8.99 3.56 10.36
CA ASP A 92 -10.04 4.34 11.00
C ASP A 92 -10.04 4.11 12.53
N SER A 93 -9.88 2.86 12.99
CA SER A 93 -9.81 2.54 14.43
C SER A 93 -8.55 3.06 15.12
N LEU A 94 -7.45 3.20 14.37
CA LEU A 94 -6.15 3.64 14.86
C LEU A 94 -5.92 5.15 14.66
N ASN A 95 -6.90 5.86 14.09
CA ASN A 95 -6.82 7.27 13.71
C ASN A 95 -5.66 7.59 12.73
N ILE A 96 -5.40 6.67 11.78
CA ILE A 96 -4.45 6.84 10.69
C ILE A 96 -5.20 7.46 9.50
N SER A 97 -4.74 8.59 8.99
CA SER A 97 -5.44 9.34 7.97
C SER A 97 -4.99 8.96 6.56
N VAL A 98 -5.95 8.66 5.69
CA VAL A 98 -5.70 8.39 4.26
C VAL A 98 -6.82 9.03 3.43
N ASP A 99 -6.48 9.60 2.28
CA ASP A 99 -7.47 10.03 1.28
C ASP A 99 -8.08 8.79 0.58
N TRP A 100 -9.03 8.15 1.27
CA TRP A 100 -9.74 6.96 0.78
C TRP A 100 -10.45 7.21 -0.55
N SER A 101 -10.96 8.43 -0.76
CA SER A 101 -11.63 8.81 -2.01
C SER A 101 -10.68 8.70 -3.20
N ARG A 102 -9.41 9.06 -3.00
CA ARG A 102 -8.36 8.97 -4.02
C ARG A 102 -7.93 7.54 -4.26
N LEU A 103 -7.82 6.74 -3.20
CA LEU A 103 -7.52 5.31 -3.32
C LEU A 103 -8.62 4.57 -4.11
N GLU A 104 -9.89 4.89 -3.83
CA GLU A 104 -11.05 4.33 -4.53
C GLU A 104 -11.05 4.71 -6.02
N ARG A 105 -10.68 5.95 -6.36
CA ARG A 105 -10.46 6.35 -7.77
C ARG A 105 -9.37 5.52 -8.43
N ILE A 106 -8.20 5.40 -7.81
CA ILE A 106 -7.07 4.61 -8.35
C ILE A 106 -7.50 3.16 -8.58
N ASN A 107 -8.20 2.55 -7.61
CA ASN A 107 -8.69 1.17 -7.73
C ASN A 107 -9.72 1.01 -8.86
N LYS A 108 -10.65 1.97 -9.00
CA LYS A 108 -11.62 1.97 -10.09
C LYS A 108 -10.93 2.04 -11.45
N TYR A 109 -9.99 2.97 -11.62
CA TYR A 109 -9.21 3.07 -12.85
C TYR A 109 -8.44 1.78 -13.14
N ARG A 110 -7.77 1.19 -12.14
CA ARG A 110 -7.09 -0.10 -12.31
C ARG A 110 -8.04 -1.15 -12.90
N ASN A 111 -9.25 -1.29 -12.34
CA ASN A 111 -10.25 -2.24 -12.83
C ASN A 111 -10.72 -1.87 -14.25
N ASP A 112 -10.95 -0.59 -14.52
CA ASP A 112 -11.41 -0.11 -15.83
C ASP A 112 -10.36 -0.37 -16.92
N ILE A 113 -9.06 -0.18 -16.65
CA ILE A 113 -8.00 -0.49 -17.63
C ILE A 113 -7.86 -2.02 -17.78
N GLU A 114 -8.05 -2.82 -16.71
CA GLU A 114 -8.08 -4.30 -16.80
C GLU A 114 -9.24 -4.82 -17.68
N HIS A 115 -10.37 -4.11 -17.73
CA HIS A 115 -11.57 -4.53 -18.47
C HIS A 115 -11.75 -3.87 -19.85
N TYR A 116 -11.28 -2.64 -20.05
CA TYR A 116 -11.63 -1.79 -21.21
C TYR A 116 -10.43 -1.11 -21.86
N TYR A 117 -9.29 -1.81 -21.90
CA TYR A 117 -7.98 -1.34 -22.37
C TYR A 117 -8.01 -0.47 -23.66
N SER A 118 -8.97 -0.69 -24.56
CA SER A 118 -9.11 0.03 -25.84
C SER A 118 -9.77 1.41 -25.78
N THR A 119 -10.24 1.90 -24.62
CA THR A 119 -11.05 3.14 -24.53
C THR A 119 -10.45 4.27 -23.68
N GLN A 120 -9.31 4.04 -23.03
CA GLN A 120 -8.74 5.00 -22.07
C GLN A 120 -7.77 5.97 -22.76
N ASN A 121 -7.94 7.26 -22.50
CA ASN A 121 -7.02 8.30 -22.97
C ASN A 121 -5.79 8.40 -22.04
N SER A 122 -4.63 8.79 -22.57
CA SER A 122 -3.38 8.96 -21.82
C SER A 122 -3.49 9.97 -20.67
N GLN A 123 -4.50 10.84 -20.69
CA GLN A 123 -4.81 11.81 -19.64
C GLN A 123 -5.25 11.11 -18.34
N SER A 124 -6.12 10.08 -18.42
CA SER A 124 -6.60 9.32 -17.27
C SER A 124 -5.46 8.63 -16.52
N VAL A 125 -4.49 8.07 -17.25
CA VAL A 125 -3.34 7.38 -16.64
C VAL A 125 -2.46 8.37 -15.89
N LYS A 126 -2.16 9.54 -16.49
CA LYS A 126 -1.40 10.61 -15.81
C LYS A 126 -2.08 11.06 -14.52
N GLN A 127 -3.40 11.18 -14.54
CA GLN A 127 -4.17 11.54 -13.35
C GLN A 127 -4.08 10.45 -12.26
N LEU A 128 -4.13 9.17 -12.63
CA LEU A 128 -3.93 8.06 -11.70
C LEU A 128 -2.53 8.10 -11.05
N ILE A 129 -1.48 8.34 -11.84
CA ILE A 129 -0.11 8.44 -11.33
C ILE A 129 0.00 9.62 -10.36
N SER A 130 -0.57 10.78 -10.72
CA SER A 130 -0.59 11.95 -9.85
C SER A 130 -1.34 11.69 -8.54
N ASP A 131 -2.51 11.04 -8.61
CA ASP A 131 -3.29 10.70 -7.43
C ASP A 131 -2.54 9.71 -6.54
N SER A 132 -1.86 8.73 -7.15
CA SER A 132 -1.03 7.75 -6.43
C SER A 132 0.14 8.41 -5.73
N PHE A 133 0.84 9.33 -6.40
CA PHE A 133 1.98 10.04 -5.83
C PHE A 133 1.58 10.90 -4.62
N ILE A 134 0.40 11.53 -4.67
CA ILE A 134 -0.13 12.30 -3.54
C ILE A 134 -0.36 11.38 -2.33
N ILE A 135 -1.03 10.24 -2.51
CA ILE A 135 -1.22 9.26 -1.41
C ILE A 135 0.12 8.79 -0.85
N ILE A 136 1.05 8.38 -1.72
CA ILE A 136 2.35 7.84 -1.31
C ILE A 136 3.12 8.89 -0.51
N ARG A 137 3.23 10.12 -1.04
CA ARG A 137 3.94 11.22 -0.39
C ARG A 137 3.33 11.54 0.96
N ASP A 138 2.02 11.79 1.01
CA ASP A 138 1.34 12.22 2.23
C ASP A 138 1.43 11.11 3.29
N PHE A 139 1.25 9.85 2.91
CA PHE A 139 1.38 8.73 3.85
C PHE A 139 2.82 8.57 4.38
N ILE A 140 3.84 8.73 3.54
CA ILE A 140 5.23 8.66 4.01
C ILE A 140 5.53 9.80 5.00
N VAL A 141 5.09 11.02 4.71
CA VAL A 141 5.35 12.18 5.58
C VAL A 141 4.56 12.09 6.88
N ASP A 142 3.25 11.92 6.78
CA ASP A 142 2.34 12.10 7.92
C ASP A 142 2.28 10.84 8.79
N GLU A 143 2.35 9.64 8.18
CA GLU A 143 2.13 8.38 8.89
C GLU A 143 3.42 7.58 9.12
N LEU A 144 4.43 7.70 8.26
CA LEU A 144 5.74 7.07 8.48
C LEU A 144 6.77 8.02 9.12
N GLY A 145 6.54 9.34 9.04
CA GLY A 145 7.48 10.34 9.57
C GLY A 145 8.83 10.37 8.85
N ASP A 146 8.85 9.97 7.57
CA ASP A 146 10.07 9.90 6.75
C ASP A 146 10.01 10.91 5.59
N ASP A 147 11.14 11.14 4.92
CA ASP A 147 11.23 11.95 3.72
C ASP A 147 10.95 11.09 2.47
N PRO A 148 9.89 11.39 1.68
CA PRO A 148 9.58 10.64 0.47
C PRO A 148 10.73 10.60 -0.53
N LYS A 149 11.55 11.65 -0.62
CA LYS A 149 12.70 11.66 -1.55
C LYS A 149 13.77 10.68 -1.11
N SER A 150 14.07 10.64 0.18
CA SER A 150 15.01 9.66 0.74
C SER A 150 14.46 8.25 0.59
N LEU A 151 13.21 8.01 0.99
CA LEU A 151 12.61 6.68 0.99
C LEU A 151 12.44 6.09 -0.43
N LEU A 152 12.00 6.90 -1.39
CA LEU A 152 11.82 6.48 -2.79
C LEU A 152 13.12 6.59 -3.61
N GLY A 153 14.03 7.49 -3.23
CA GLY A 153 15.29 7.76 -3.94
C GLY A 153 16.44 6.82 -3.60
N VAL A 154 16.42 6.14 -2.44
CA VAL A 154 17.46 5.18 -2.04
C VAL A 154 17.53 3.94 -2.95
N ASN A 155 16.48 3.67 -3.75
CA ASN A 155 16.47 2.62 -4.77
C ASN A 155 16.82 3.12 -6.20
N GLY A 156 17.22 4.38 -6.35
CA GLY A 156 18.00 4.86 -7.48
C GLY A 156 17.36 4.74 -8.85
N GLN A 157 16.20 5.36 -9.09
CA GLN A 157 15.72 5.64 -10.47
C GLN A 157 15.00 6.98 -10.68
N LEU A 158 14.77 7.79 -9.65
CA LEU A 158 14.17 9.12 -9.82
C LEU A 158 15.27 10.19 -9.78
N LYS A 159 15.92 10.41 -10.93
CA LYS A 159 16.72 11.61 -11.21
C LYS A 159 15.94 12.55 -12.11
#